data_AF-A0A7W7HC24-F1
#
_entry.id   AF-A0A7W7HC24-F1
#
_cell.length_a   1.000
_cell.length_b   1.000
_cell.length_c   1.000
_cell.angle_alpha   90.00
_cell.angle_beta   90.00
_cell.angle_gamma   90.00
#
_symmetry.space_group_name_H-M   'P 1'
#
loop_
_entity.id
_entity.type
_entity.pdbx_description
1 polymer ?
#
loop_
_entity_poly.entity_id
_entity_poly.type
_entity_poly.pdbx_seq_one_letter_code
_entity_poly.pdbx_strand_id
1 'polypeptide(L)'
;MSRFVRWQIASVFIVFSGLALGLTVLGALAYWSGDSPLVRTITAFMCLLFASCVGLGISIGATNWDDGFPWRRALTLLLFLVLGFGVGWARSAVA
;
A
#
# COMPACT_ATOMS: atom_id res chain seq x y z
N MET A 1 -5.69 6.81 -24.63
CA MET A 1 -4.56 5.92 -24.24
C MET A 1 -5.04 4.47 -24.18
N SER A 2 -4.27 3.49 -24.68
CA SER A 2 -4.73 2.10 -24.72
C SER A 2 -4.86 1.49 -23.32
N ARG A 3 -5.79 0.54 -23.16
CA ARG A 3 -6.01 -0.18 -21.90
C ARG A 3 -4.73 -0.87 -21.41
N PHE A 4 -3.93 -1.39 -22.34
CA PHE A 4 -2.68 -2.08 -22.04
C PHE A 4 -1.66 -1.16 -21.34
N VAL A 5 -1.40 0.04 -21.90
CA VAL A 5 -0.43 0.97 -21.32
C VAL A 5 -0.88 1.46 -19.93
N ARG A 6 -2.20 1.63 -19.72
CA ARG A 6 -2.75 1.99 -18.40
C ARG A 6 -2.45 0.93 -17.35
N TRP A 7 -2.63 -0.34 -17.70
CA TRP A 7 -2.33 -1.45 -16.80
C TRP A 7 -0.84 -1.66 -16.58
N GLN A 8 0.02 -1.36 -17.58
CA GLN A 8 1.47 -1.36 -17.38
C GLN A 8 1.94 -0.29 -16.39
N ILE A 9 1.33 0.90 -16.40
CA ILE A 9 1.67 1.94 -15.42
C ILE A 9 1.09 1.58 -14.04
N ALA A 10 -0.17 1.14 -14.00
CA ALA A 10 -0.83 0.75 -12.75
C ALA A 10 -0.13 -0.44 -12.08
N SER A 11 0.41 -1.39 -12.85
CA SER A 11 1.06 -2.58 -12.30
C SER A 11 2.28 -2.24 -11.46
N VAL A 12 3.03 -1.18 -11.78
CA VAL A 12 4.17 -0.73 -10.95
C VAL A 12 3.71 -0.41 -9.53
N PHE A 13 2.62 0.35 -9.39
CA PHE A 13 2.06 0.71 -8.10
C PHE A 13 1.46 -0.49 -7.36
N ILE A 14 0.77 -1.37 -8.09
CA ILE A 14 0.14 -2.58 -7.54
C ILE A 14 1.21 -3.54 -7.01
N VAL A 15 2.24 -3.82 -7.80
CA VAL A 15 3.31 -4.75 -7.44
C VAL A 15 4.08 -4.22 -6.23
N PHE A 16 4.50 -2.96 -6.26
CA PHE A 16 5.25 -2.37 -5.15
C PHE A 16 4.44 -2.36 -3.84
N SER A 17 3.18 -1.91 -3.91
CA SER A 17 2.29 -1.88 -2.74
C SER A 17 1.93 -3.29 -2.26
N GLY A 18 1.77 -4.22 -3.20
CA GLY A 18 1.47 -5.63 -2.91
C GLY A 18 2.64 -6.34 -2.22
N LEU A 19 3.87 -6.04 -2.61
CA LEU A 19 5.07 -6.53 -1.94
C LEU A 19 5.13 -6.01 -0.50
N ALA A 20 4.92 -4.71 -0.29
CA ALA A 20 4.89 -4.12 1.05
C ALA A 20 3.79 -4.73 1.93
N LEU A 21 2.59 -4.92 1.39
CA LEU A 21 1.50 -5.61 2.07
C LEU A 21 1.89 -7.05 2.42
N GLY A 22 2.40 -7.81 1.44
CA GLY A 22 2.77 -9.22 1.62
C GLY A 22 3.81 -9.39 2.72
N LEU A 23 4.86 -8.58 2.71
CA LEU A 23 5.89 -8.60 3.77
C LEU A 23 5.31 -8.23 5.14
N THR A 24 4.42 -7.23 5.19
CA THR A 24 3.79 -6.82 6.45
C THR A 24 2.89 -7.92 7.03
N VAL A 25 2.12 -8.60 6.18
CA VAL A 25 1.25 -9.73 6.57
C VAL A 25 2.09 -10.92 7.01
N LEU A 26 3.15 -11.27 6.28
CA LEU A 26 4.06 -12.35 6.67
C LEU A 26 4.72 -12.07 8.02
N GLY A 27 5.19 -10.84 8.24
CA GLY A 27 5.72 -10.40 9.53
C GLY A 27 4.68 -10.48 10.64
N ALA A 28 3.44 -10.05 10.37
CA ALA A 28 2.34 -10.20 11.32
C ALA A 28 2.15 -11.67 11.70
N LEU A 29 2.03 -12.57 10.72
CA LEU A 29 1.83 -14.01 10.98
C LEU A 29 2.99 -14.65 11.78
N ALA A 30 4.23 -14.23 11.51
CA ALA A 30 5.40 -14.78 12.17
C ALA A 30 5.54 -14.33 13.64
N TYR A 31 5.21 -13.08 13.95
CA TYR A 31 5.51 -12.48 15.26
C TYR A 31 4.27 -12.12 16.10
N TRP A 32 3.05 -12.34 15.58
CA TRP A 32 1.81 -11.90 16.22
C TRP A 32 1.73 -12.27 17.70
N SER A 33 1.99 -13.53 18.06
CA SER A 33 1.84 -14.00 19.44
C SER A 33 2.83 -13.40 20.42
N GLY A 34 4.03 -13.02 19.94
CA GLY A 34 5.09 -12.40 20.75
C GLY A 34 4.97 -10.89 20.84
N ASP A 35 4.30 -10.25 19.88
CA ASP A 35 4.17 -8.80 19.82
C ASP A 35 3.26 -8.24 20.93
N SER A 36 3.61 -7.05 21.44
CA SER A 36 2.77 -6.29 22.36
C SER A 36 1.48 -5.79 21.67
N PRO A 37 0.41 -5.48 22.43
CA PRO A 37 -0.85 -4.99 21.85
C PRO A 37 -0.68 -3.74 20.97
N LEU A 38 0.27 -2.86 21.34
CA LEU A 38 0.60 -1.66 20.58
C LEU A 38 1.19 -2.02 19.21
N VAL A 39 2.19 -2.90 19.19
CA VAL A 39 2.87 -3.34 17.95
C VAL A 39 1.88 -4.03 17.00
N ARG A 40 0.99 -4.89 17.54
CA ARG A 40 -0.08 -5.54 16.77
C ARG A 40 -1.05 -4.54 16.14
N THR A 41 -1.45 -3.51 16.89
CA THR A 41 -2.36 -2.47 16.40
C THR A 41 -1.72 -1.67 15.27
N ILE A 42 -0.45 -1.27 15.43
CA ILE A 42 0.31 -0.55 14.39
C ILE A 42 0.45 -1.42 13.13
N THR A 43 0.72 -2.72 13.29
CA THR A 43 0.87 -3.61 12.13
C THR A 43 -0.44 -3.93 11.44
N ALA A 44 -1.54 -4.09 12.18
CA ALA A 44 -2.87 -4.16 11.58
C ALA A 44 -3.20 -2.90 10.75
N PHE A 45 -2.88 -1.71 11.28
CA PHE A 45 -3.04 -0.46 10.56
C PHE A 45 -2.18 -0.41 9.28
N MET A 46 -0.90 -0.83 9.34
CA MET A 46 -0.04 -0.92 8.17
C MET A 46 -0.60 -1.87 7.10
N CYS A 47 -1.14 -3.03 7.49
CA CYS A 47 -1.80 -3.95 6.56
C CYS A 47 -2.98 -3.28 5.84
N LEU A 48 -3.85 -2.59 6.58
CA LEU A 48 -4.99 -1.89 5.99
C LEU A 48 -4.55 -0.76 5.05
N LEU A 49 -3.50 -0.03 5.42
CA LEU A 49 -2.94 1.05 4.62
C LEU A 49 -2.37 0.52 3.30
N PHE A 50 -1.53 -0.52 3.34
CA PHE A 50 -0.96 -1.10 2.12
C PHE A 50 -2.01 -1.83 1.25
N ALA A 51 -3.01 -2.47 1.86
CA ALA A 51 -4.15 -3.01 1.13
C ALA A 51 -4.92 -1.90 0.39
N SER A 52 -5.08 -0.73 1.02
CA SER A 52 -5.67 0.44 0.39
C SER A 52 -4.82 0.95 -0.79
N CYS A 53 -3.49 0.95 -0.68
CA CYS A 53 -2.59 1.29 -1.79
C CYS A 53 -2.76 0.35 -2.99
N VAL A 54 -2.86 -0.96 -2.75
CA VAL A 54 -3.13 -1.95 -3.80
C VAL A 54 -4.48 -1.67 -4.47
N GLY A 55 -5.52 -1.42 -3.68
CA GLY A 55 -6.84 -1.05 -4.20
C GLY A 55 -6.82 0.22 -5.06
N LEU A 56 -6.09 1.25 -4.63
CA LEU A 56 -5.89 2.48 -5.40
C LEU A 56 -5.10 2.23 -6.70
N GLY A 57 -4.09 1.37 -6.67
CA GLY A 57 -3.34 0.96 -7.86
C GLY A 57 -4.25 0.29 -8.90
N ILE A 58 -5.08 -0.66 -8.46
CA ILE A 58 -6.09 -1.31 -9.31
C ILE A 58 -7.08 -0.27 -9.85
N SER A 59 -7.52 0.66 -9.00
CA SER A 59 -8.44 1.75 -9.37
C SER A 59 -7.85 2.65 -10.47
N ILE A 60 -6.56 2.99 -10.42
CA ILE A 60 -5.86 3.75 -11.47
C ILE A 60 -5.87 2.99 -12.80
N GLY A 61 -5.62 1.68 -12.77
CA GLY A 61 -5.66 0.82 -13.95
C GLY A 61 -7.07 0.68 -14.54
N ALA A 62 -8.10 0.64 -13.70
CA ALA A 62 -9.50 0.45 -14.11
C ALA A 62 -10.15 1.71 -14.71
N THR A 63 -9.78 2.91 -14.27
CA THR A 63 -10.41 4.16 -14.75
C THR A 63 -9.86 4.67 -16.06
N ASN A 64 -10.74 5.11 -16.96
CA ASN A 64 -10.39 5.72 -18.23
C ASN A 64 -9.69 7.07 -18.02
N TRP A 65 -8.65 7.33 -18.82
CA TRP A 65 -7.80 8.51 -18.70
C TRP A 65 -8.15 9.54 -19.78
N ASP A 66 -9.44 9.64 -20.11
CA ASP A 66 -9.93 10.47 -21.21
C ASP A 66 -9.77 11.97 -20.86
N ASP A 67 -9.93 12.32 -19.58
CA ASP A 67 -9.66 13.65 -19.00
C ASP A 67 -8.20 13.83 -18.54
N GLY A 68 -7.31 12.91 -18.94
CA GLY A 68 -5.91 12.88 -18.53
C GLY A 68 -5.60 11.90 -17.40
N PHE A 69 -4.37 11.96 -16.89
CA PHE A 69 -3.87 11.03 -15.88
C PHE A 69 -4.62 11.21 -14.54
N PRO A 70 -4.99 10.13 -13.82
CA PRO A 70 -5.78 10.19 -12.58
C PRO A 70 -4.96 10.67 -11.37
N TRP A 71 -4.57 11.94 -11.39
CA TRP A 71 -3.56 12.52 -10.48
C TRP A 71 -3.95 12.45 -9.02
N ARG A 72 -5.23 12.64 -8.71
CA ARG A 72 -5.74 12.54 -7.33
C ARG A 72 -5.45 11.16 -6.73
N ARG A 73 -5.68 10.08 -7.50
CA ARG A 73 -5.49 8.71 -7.00
C ARG A 73 -4.01 8.36 -6.84
N ALA A 74 -3.18 8.77 -7.80
CA ALA A 74 -1.74 8.57 -7.70
C ALA A 74 -1.12 9.36 -6.54
N LEU A 75 -1.58 10.60 -6.30
CA LEU A 75 -1.15 11.40 -5.16
C LEU A 75 -1.57 10.77 -3.84
N THR A 76 -2.82 10.30 -3.71
CA THR A 76 -3.27 9.57 -2.51
C THR A 76 -2.45 8.30 -2.29
N LEU A 77 -2.16 7.55 -3.35
CA LEU A 77 -1.32 6.35 -3.26
C LEU A 77 0.09 6.69 -2.78
N LEU A 78 0.72 7.73 -3.33
CA LEU A 78 2.04 8.18 -2.90
C LEU A 78 2.03 8.62 -1.43
N LEU A 79 1.01 9.38 -1.02
CA LEU A 79 0.85 9.81 0.37
C LEU A 79 0.73 8.61 1.32
N PHE A 80 -0.07 7.61 0.95
CA PHE A 80 -0.25 6.40 1.77
C PHE A 80 1.01 5.55 1.83
N LEU A 81 1.78 5.46 0.75
CA LEU A 81 3.09 4.80 0.76
C LEU A 81 4.05 5.50 1.73
N VAL A 82 4.21 6.82 1.62
CA VAL A 82 5.06 7.61 2.53
C VAL A 82 4.61 7.44 3.98
N LEU A 83 3.31 7.51 4.24
CA LEU A 83 2.75 7.29 5.56
C LEU A 83 3.04 5.87 6.07
N GLY A 84 2.92 4.86 5.22
CA GLY A 84 3.23 3.46 5.57
C GLY A 84 4.68 3.26 5.99
N PHE A 85 5.63 3.90 5.30
CA PHE A 85 7.04 3.91 5.71
C PHE A 85 7.25 4.65 7.02
N GLY A 86 6.62 5.82 7.21
CA GLY A 86 6.68 6.57 8.46
C GLY A 86 6.13 5.78 9.66
N VAL A 87 5.01 5.08 9.47
CA VAL A 87 4.41 4.20 10.48
C VAL A 87 5.31 2.99 10.75
N GLY A 88 5.92 2.40 9.72
CA GLY A 88 6.90 1.33 9.87
C GLY A 88 8.11 1.76 10.71
N TRP A 89 8.59 3.00 10.50
CA TRP A 89 9.63 3.57 11.34
C TRP A 89 9.16 3.77 12.79
N ALA A 90 7.96 4.32 13.00
CA ALA A 90 7.39 4.44 14.34
C ALA A 90 7.22 3.07 15.04
N ARG A 91 6.81 2.03 14.30
CA ARG A 91 6.73 0.65 14.80
C ARG A 91 8.10 0.18 15.31
N SER A 92 9.16 0.44 14.56
CA SER A 92 10.52 0.00 14.94
C SER A 92 11.05 0.67 16.20
N ALA A 93 10.49 1.80 16.62
CA ALA A 93 10.86 2.48 17.86
C ALA A 93 10.17 1.90 19.11
N VAL A 94 9.12 1.09 18.93
CA VAL A 94 8.28 0.55 20.01
C VAL A 94 8.17 -0.98 20.00
N ALA A 95 8.84 -1.63 19.04
CA ALA A 95 8.98 -3.08 18.93
C ALA A 95 10.25 -3.53 19.66
#